data_AF-A0A3S3R4F9-F1
#
_entry.id   AF-A0A3S3R4F9-F1
#
_cell.length_a   1.000
_cell.length_b   1.000
_cell.length_c   1.000
_cell.angle_alpha   90.00
_cell.angle_beta   90.00
_cell.angle_gamma   90.00
#
_symmetry.space_group_name_H-M   'P 1'
#
loop_
_entity.id
_entity.type
_entity.pdbx_description
1 polymer ?
#
loop_
_entity_poly.entity_id
_entity_poly.type
_entity_poly.pdbx_seq_one_letter_code
_entity_poly.pdbx_strand_id
1 'polypeptide(L)'
;MPLGVRRKYLRRNWLITDPSTYGMHLCRFTRVCPGDTVMIGSSNEEYQAAFDFDQSVAARHITLSNIKGDIVITPLTEKSPVEIIQVTDAEREERVAKRRYHALRTIRSIYGGGISLLPPDQALALLKDVNTLLEQEIYRPENSEGKPGGLIELPDSLAPIIVGDLHAQVDNLLKIITENRFLAALEADTACLVILGDAVHSEVDGEMEDMDSSILMMDLILRLKQHFPKNLFYLKGNHDSFSESLSKNTISQGVLMRRRLQELRGEEYVEEMERFYNLLAYVICSASFIACHAGPSRRKVNRDKLINLHNHAKISNDLINSRLKRPHYLAGYTKGDVKRFRKDLGLAKHTPFIVGHTPIDPSGSVWRNVADIKGHHIICSSNPDGPSLFMEVNSKMIPISYPSESLIKLIGRIDDEDQT
;
A
#
# COMPACT_ATOMS: atom_id res chain seq x y z
N MET A 1 7.03 -15.73 -10.77
CA MET A 1 7.43 -14.99 -11.99
C MET A 1 6.26 -14.12 -12.42
N PRO A 2 6.47 -12.90 -12.94
CA PRO A 2 5.36 -12.14 -13.53
C PRO A 2 4.84 -12.90 -14.76
N LEU A 3 3.53 -13.13 -14.78
CA LEU A 3 2.81 -13.79 -15.86
C LEU A 3 2.73 -12.84 -17.06
N GLY A 4 2.93 -13.36 -18.26
CA GLY A 4 2.81 -12.58 -19.51
C GLY A 4 4.01 -11.68 -19.86
N VAL A 5 5.08 -11.63 -19.06
CA VAL A 5 6.32 -10.92 -19.41
C VAL A 5 7.29 -11.85 -20.15
N ARG A 6 7.76 -11.45 -21.35
CA ARG A 6 8.76 -12.24 -22.09
C ARG A 6 10.06 -12.33 -21.27
N ARG A 7 10.66 -13.53 -21.15
CA ARG A 7 11.89 -13.79 -20.38
C ARG A 7 13.02 -12.77 -20.60
N LYS A 8 13.14 -12.21 -21.81
CA LYS A 8 14.16 -11.20 -22.15
C LYS A 8 14.00 -9.83 -21.46
N TYR A 9 12.83 -9.52 -20.91
CA TYR A 9 12.56 -8.29 -20.17
C TYR A 9 12.55 -8.49 -18.65
N LEU A 10 12.73 -9.74 -18.19
CA LEU A 10 12.91 -10.00 -16.77
C LEU A 10 14.30 -9.47 -16.37
N ARG A 11 14.34 -8.34 -15.65
CA ARG A 11 15.53 -8.01 -14.86
C ARG A 11 15.80 -9.22 -13.97
N ARG A 12 17.02 -9.77 -14.01
CA ARG A 12 17.44 -10.93 -13.22
C ARG A 12 17.57 -10.56 -11.74
N ASN A 13 16.41 -10.31 -11.12
CA ASN A 13 16.27 -10.02 -9.72
C ASN A 13 16.18 -11.34 -8.95
N TRP A 14 16.79 -11.40 -7.78
CA TRP A 14 16.74 -12.57 -6.92
C TRP A 14 15.87 -12.30 -5.70
N LEU A 15 15.20 -13.34 -5.21
CA LEU A 15 14.43 -13.30 -3.98
C LEU A 15 15.20 -14.05 -2.89
N ILE A 16 15.40 -13.38 -1.76
CA ILE A 16 15.87 -13.99 -0.52
C ILE A 16 14.62 -14.30 0.29
N THR A 17 14.42 -15.57 0.61
CA THR A 17 13.29 -16.05 1.41
C THR A 17 13.76 -17.13 2.36
N ASP A 18 13.05 -17.28 3.47
CA ASP A 18 13.10 -18.50 4.25
C ASP A 18 12.36 -19.63 3.50
N PRO A 19 13.04 -20.74 3.17
CA PRO A 19 12.45 -21.84 2.41
C PRO A 19 11.35 -22.60 3.17
N SER A 20 11.31 -22.50 4.50
CA SER A 20 10.31 -23.17 5.34
C SER A 20 8.96 -22.46 5.36
N THR A 21 8.95 -21.14 5.10
CA THR A 21 7.76 -20.31 5.14
C THR A 21 7.24 -19.90 3.75
N TYR A 22 8.06 -20.05 2.70
CA TYR A 22 7.71 -19.63 1.34
C TYR A 22 6.46 -20.34 0.80
N GLY A 23 5.38 -19.58 0.66
CA GLY A 23 4.10 -20.03 0.12
C GLY A 23 3.15 -20.66 1.15
N MET A 24 3.53 -20.86 2.40
CA MET A 24 2.63 -21.40 3.43
C MET A 24 1.81 -20.30 4.10
N HIS A 25 2.44 -19.18 4.43
CA HIS A 25 1.83 -18.00 5.05
C HIS A 25 2.18 -16.74 4.23
N LEU A 26 1.84 -15.54 4.75
CA LEU A 26 2.39 -14.30 4.21
C LEU A 26 3.92 -14.42 4.20
N CYS A 27 4.49 -14.46 3.01
CA CYS A 27 5.88 -14.77 2.81
C CYS A 27 6.75 -13.55 3.07
N ARG A 28 7.83 -13.78 3.81
CA ARG A 28 8.89 -12.80 4.05
C ARG A 28 9.90 -12.95 2.92
N PHE A 29 10.10 -11.90 2.15
CA PHE A 29 11.18 -11.90 1.18
C PHE A 29 11.80 -10.52 1.03
N THR A 30 13.08 -10.53 0.68
CA THR A 30 13.79 -9.33 0.22
C THR A 30 14.23 -9.56 -1.21
N ARG A 31 14.21 -8.50 -2.02
CA ARG A 31 14.65 -8.56 -3.42
C ARG A 31 16.05 -7.99 -3.55
N VAL A 32 16.87 -8.64 -4.36
CA VAL A 32 18.20 -8.17 -4.74
C VAL A 32 18.22 -7.95 -6.25
N CYS A 33 18.22 -6.69 -6.66
CA CYS A 33 18.22 -6.23 -8.03
C CYS A 33 19.65 -6.15 -8.60
N PRO A 34 19.84 -6.20 -9.93
CA PRO A 34 21.15 -6.00 -10.54
C PRO A 34 21.82 -4.69 -10.08
N GLY A 35 23.04 -4.81 -9.56
CA GLY A 35 23.81 -3.72 -8.95
C GLY A 35 23.79 -3.72 -7.43
N ASP A 36 22.80 -4.39 -6.81
CA ASP A 36 22.68 -4.43 -5.36
C ASP A 36 23.80 -5.28 -4.73
N THR A 37 24.25 -4.83 -3.56
CA THR A 37 25.09 -5.62 -2.64
C THR A 37 24.53 -5.47 -1.24
N VAL A 38 24.13 -6.59 -0.63
CA VAL A 38 23.52 -6.62 0.70
C VAL A 38 24.34 -7.48 1.64
N MET A 39 24.45 -7.05 2.90
CA MET A 39 25.07 -7.85 3.97
C MET A 39 23.98 -8.58 4.74
N ILE A 40 24.08 -9.90 4.80
CA ILE A 40 23.17 -10.75 5.57
C ILE A 40 23.91 -11.22 6.82
N GLY A 41 23.26 -11.06 7.97
CA GLY A 41 23.77 -11.43 9.28
C GLY A 41 22.91 -10.86 10.39
N SER A 42 23.06 -11.35 11.61
CA SER A 42 22.22 -10.96 12.75
C SER A 42 22.39 -9.50 13.18
N SER A 43 23.48 -8.82 12.77
CA SER A 43 23.63 -7.38 13.00
C SER A 43 22.89 -6.53 11.98
N ASN A 44 22.36 -7.11 10.90
CA ASN A 44 21.48 -6.41 9.99
C ASN A 44 20.06 -6.46 10.54
N GLU A 45 19.62 -5.38 11.23
CA GLU A 45 18.30 -5.33 11.89
C GLU A 45 17.13 -5.63 10.94
N GLU A 46 17.25 -5.27 9.64
CA GLU A 46 16.23 -5.54 8.63
C GLU A 46 16.15 -7.03 8.30
N TYR A 47 17.28 -7.66 8.01
CA TYR A 47 17.30 -9.07 7.64
C TYR A 47 17.01 -9.94 8.87
N GLN A 48 17.48 -9.55 10.06
CA GLN A 48 17.07 -10.19 11.31
C GLN A 48 15.56 -10.09 11.53
N ALA A 49 14.95 -8.94 11.23
CA ALA A 49 13.50 -8.78 11.31
C ALA A 49 12.75 -9.63 10.29
N ALA A 50 13.27 -9.72 9.06
CA ALA A 50 12.64 -10.45 7.98
C ALA A 50 12.80 -11.97 8.07
N PHE A 51 13.90 -12.47 8.62
CA PHE A 51 14.22 -13.89 8.59
C PHE A 51 14.38 -14.54 9.96
N ASP A 52 14.36 -13.74 11.04
CA ASP A 52 14.44 -14.21 12.43
C ASP A 52 15.59 -15.19 12.66
N PHE A 53 16.79 -14.79 12.26
CA PHE A 53 17.96 -15.67 12.34
C PHE A 53 18.24 -16.15 13.76
N ASP A 54 18.57 -17.43 13.90
CA ASP A 54 19.02 -18.03 15.15
C ASP A 54 20.52 -17.76 15.41
N GLN A 55 21.05 -18.36 16.48
CA GLN A 55 22.44 -18.16 16.91
C GLN A 55 23.49 -18.72 15.94
N SER A 56 23.10 -19.54 14.95
CA SER A 56 24.01 -20.05 13.93
C SER A 56 24.46 -18.95 12.94
N VAL A 57 23.66 -17.88 12.80
CA VAL A 57 23.94 -16.77 11.89
C VAL A 57 24.77 -15.69 12.60
N ALA A 58 26.02 -15.59 12.17
CA ALA A 58 26.94 -14.57 12.65
C ALA A 58 26.45 -13.13 12.40
N ALA A 59 26.96 -12.18 13.19
CA ALA A 59 26.62 -10.75 13.08
C ALA A 59 26.75 -10.23 11.64
N ARG A 60 27.86 -10.56 10.98
CA ARG A 60 28.10 -10.36 9.54
C ARG A 60 28.41 -11.72 8.94
N HIS A 61 27.44 -12.33 8.27
CA HIS A 61 27.53 -13.72 7.86
C HIS A 61 27.97 -13.86 6.39
N ILE A 62 27.24 -13.23 5.47
CA ILE A 62 27.60 -13.17 4.04
C ILE A 62 27.37 -11.76 3.46
N THR A 63 28.07 -11.43 2.38
CA THR A 63 27.55 -10.47 1.40
C THR A 63 26.97 -11.19 0.21
N LEU A 64 25.84 -10.69 -0.28
CA LEU A 64 25.18 -11.16 -1.48
C LEU A 64 25.12 -10.00 -2.48
N SER A 65 25.78 -10.17 -3.63
CA SER A 65 25.85 -9.18 -4.70
C SER A 65 25.19 -9.72 -5.96
N ASN A 66 24.36 -8.90 -6.60
CA ASN A 66 23.77 -9.22 -7.90
C ASN A 66 24.51 -8.48 -9.01
N ILE A 67 25.44 -9.17 -9.68
CA ILE A 67 26.26 -8.59 -10.74
C ILE A 67 25.63 -8.95 -12.08
N LYS A 68 24.91 -8.00 -12.68
CA LYS A 68 24.23 -8.17 -13.98
C LYS A 68 23.30 -9.40 -14.04
N GLY A 69 22.73 -9.79 -12.89
CA GLY A 69 21.83 -10.92 -12.78
C GLY A 69 22.42 -12.19 -12.20
N ASP A 70 23.74 -12.25 -12.00
CA ASP A 70 24.39 -13.38 -11.38
C ASP A 70 24.62 -13.09 -9.89
N ILE A 71 24.30 -14.04 -9.02
CA ILE A 71 24.51 -13.90 -7.58
C ILE A 71 25.91 -14.33 -7.22
N VAL A 72 26.62 -13.44 -6.54
CA VAL A 72 27.89 -13.70 -5.87
C VAL A 72 27.64 -13.70 -4.37
N ILE A 73 27.96 -14.82 -3.71
CA ILE A 73 27.88 -14.98 -2.25
C ILE A 73 29.30 -15.01 -1.70
N THR A 74 29.60 -14.10 -0.79
CA THR A 74 30.91 -14.03 -0.13
C THR A 74 30.75 -14.22 1.37
N PRO A 75 31.26 -15.33 1.96
CA PRO A 75 31.33 -15.51 3.41
C PRO A 75 32.14 -14.39 4.07
N LEU A 76 31.63 -13.87 5.18
CA LEU A 76 32.28 -12.81 5.96
C LEU A 76 32.84 -13.32 7.29
N THR A 77 32.68 -14.61 7.58
CA THR A 77 33.19 -15.25 8.79
C THR A 77 33.59 -16.69 8.50
N GLU A 78 34.63 -17.16 9.19
CA GLU A 78 35.05 -18.57 9.16
C GLU A 78 34.38 -19.40 10.27
N LYS A 79 33.71 -18.75 11.24
CA LYS A 79 33.13 -19.42 12.41
C LYS A 79 31.79 -20.09 12.12
N SER A 80 31.07 -19.60 11.12
CA SER A 80 29.79 -20.14 10.69
C SER A 80 29.89 -20.48 9.20
N PRO A 81 30.04 -21.76 8.81
CA PRO A 81 30.22 -22.14 7.42
C PRO A 81 28.98 -21.83 6.59
N VAL A 82 29.19 -21.51 5.31
CA VAL A 82 28.13 -21.24 4.34
C VAL A 82 28.08 -22.39 3.36
N GLU A 83 26.93 -23.05 3.28
CA GLU A 83 26.68 -24.15 2.35
C GLU A 83 25.63 -23.75 1.32
N ILE A 84 25.83 -24.19 0.07
CA ILE A 84 24.83 -24.02 -0.99
C ILE A 84 24.12 -25.35 -1.16
N ILE A 85 22.87 -25.40 -0.67
CA ILE A 85 22.02 -26.59 -0.74
C ILE A 85 20.97 -26.38 -1.82
N GLN A 86 20.87 -27.31 -2.77
CA GLN A 86 19.76 -27.34 -3.71
C GLN A 86 18.54 -27.96 -3.03
N VAL A 87 17.55 -27.12 -2.70
CA VAL A 87 16.25 -27.61 -2.20
C VAL A 87 15.43 -28.11 -3.40
N THR A 88 15.15 -29.41 -3.44
CA THR A 88 14.27 -30.03 -4.44
C THR A 88 12.83 -30.04 -3.95
N ASP A 89 12.05 -29.07 -4.42
CA ASP A 89 10.60 -29.03 -4.23
C ASP A 89 9.96 -28.92 -5.62
N ALA A 90 9.90 -30.05 -6.31
CA ALA A 90 9.55 -30.14 -7.75
C ALA A 90 8.18 -29.52 -8.06
N GLU A 91 7.26 -29.56 -7.10
CA GLU A 91 5.91 -29.03 -7.23
C GLU A 91 5.79 -27.55 -6.80
N ARG A 92 6.84 -26.95 -6.23
CA ARG A 92 6.79 -25.58 -5.68
C ARG A 92 6.32 -24.56 -6.69
N GLU A 93 6.94 -24.57 -7.87
CA GLU A 93 6.66 -23.61 -8.93
C GLU A 93 5.20 -23.72 -9.39
N GLU A 94 4.71 -24.95 -9.55
CA GLU A 94 3.33 -25.23 -9.91
C GLU A 94 2.35 -24.77 -8.82
N ARG A 95 2.63 -25.04 -7.53
CA ARG A 95 1.79 -24.57 -6.42
C ARG A 95 1.71 -23.05 -6.36
N VAL A 96 2.84 -22.35 -6.54
CA VAL A 96 2.89 -20.88 -6.58
C VAL A 96 2.11 -20.33 -7.77
N ALA A 97 2.29 -20.92 -8.96
CA ALA A 97 1.58 -20.53 -10.18
C ALA A 97 0.07 -20.73 -10.06
N LYS A 98 -0.38 -21.91 -9.59
CA LYS A 98 -1.80 -22.21 -9.35
C LYS A 98 -2.44 -21.23 -8.36
N ARG A 99 -1.75 -20.90 -7.27
CA ARG A 99 -2.24 -19.90 -6.29
C ARG A 99 -2.34 -18.51 -6.88
N ARG A 100 -1.34 -18.10 -7.64
CA ARG A 100 -1.36 -16.81 -8.34
C ARG A 100 -2.53 -16.74 -9.32
N TYR A 101 -2.75 -17.80 -10.09
CA TYR A 101 -3.89 -17.90 -11.00
C TYR A 101 -5.24 -17.85 -10.26
N HIS A 102 -5.37 -18.58 -9.16
CA HIS A 102 -6.56 -18.52 -8.30
C HIS A 102 -6.83 -17.10 -7.80
N ALA A 103 -5.82 -16.38 -7.30
CA ALA A 103 -6.00 -15.00 -6.85
C ALA A 103 -6.50 -14.06 -7.97
N LEU A 104 -5.98 -14.23 -9.20
CA LEU A 104 -6.45 -13.46 -10.36
C LEU A 104 -7.91 -13.78 -10.72
N ARG A 105 -8.29 -15.07 -10.66
CA ARG A 105 -9.68 -15.51 -10.84
C ARG A 105 -10.61 -14.94 -9.78
N THR A 106 -10.20 -14.97 -8.51
CA THR A 106 -10.98 -14.39 -7.41
C THR A 106 -11.18 -12.89 -7.61
N ILE A 107 -10.14 -12.14 -7.98
CA ILE A 107 -10.29 -10.71 -8.26
C ILE A 107 -11.23 -10.45 -9.45
N ARG A 108 -11.13 -11.24 -10.52
CA ARG A 108 -12.08 -11.17 -11.65
C ARG A 108 -13.52 -11.38 -11.18
N SER A 109 -13.74 -12.37 -10.33
CA SER A 109 -15.06 -12.69 -9.76
C SER A 109 -15.58 -11.57 -8.86
N ILE A 110 -14.75 -11.03 -7.96
CA ILE A 110 -15.10 -9.90 -7.09
C ILE A 110 -15.47 -8.66 -7.91
N TYR A 111 -14.73 -8.38 -8.98
CA TYR A 111 -15.01 -7.24 -9.84
C TYR A 111 -16.29 -7.43 -10.67
N GLY A 112 -16.64 -8.68 -10.99
CA GLY A 112 -17.77 -9.05 -11.83
C GLY A 112 -17.43 -9.28 -13.30
N GLY A 113 -16.15 -9.56 -13.63
CA GLY A 113 -15.67 -9.78 -14.99
C GLY A 113 -14.28 -9.19 -15.23
N GLY A 114 -14.00 -8.86 -16.50
CA GLY A 114 -12.78 -8.14 -16.87
C GLY A 114 -12.67 -6.77 -16.20
N ILE A 115 -11.45 -6.33 -15.92
CA ILE A 115 -11.20 -5.04 -15.25
C ILE A 115 -11.35 -3.90 -16.27
N SER A 116 -12.54 -3.33 -16.35
CA SER A 116 -12.92 -2.20 -17.21
C SER A 116 -13.96 -1.32 -16.51
N LEU A 117 -14.14 -0.08 -16.96
CA LEU A 117 -15.11 0.85 -16.37
C LEU A 117 -16.48 0.20 -16.21
N LEU A 118 -17.05 0.33 -15.00
CA LEU A 118 -18.39 -0.19 -14.72
C LEU A 118 -19.46 0.61 -15.46
N PRO A 119 -20.56 -0.04 -15.88
CA PRO A 119 -21.73 0.67 -16.40
C PRO A 119 -22.27 1.69 -15.38
N PRO A 120 -22.82 2.84 -15.82
CA PRO A 120 -23.23 3.93 -14.93
C PRO A 120 -24.13 3.51 -13.77
N ASP A 121 -25.20 2.75 -14.05
CA ASP A 121 -26.16 2.30 -13.03
C ASP A 121 -25.51 1.36 -12.00
N GLN A 122 -24.62 0.47 -12.45
CA GLN A 122 -23.90 -0.44 -11.56
C GLN A 122 -22.89 0.32 -10.69
N ALA A 123 -22.18 1.29 -11.28
CA ALA A 123 -21.23 2.12 -10.56
C ALA A 123 -21.92 2.97 -9.48
N LEU A 124 -23.08 3.56 -9.80
CA LEU A 124 -23.85 4.36 -8.86
C LEU A 124 -24.40 3.52 -7.70
N ALA A 125 -24.97 2.35 -7.99
CA ALA A 125 -25.45 1.42 -6.96
C ALA A 125 -24.31 1.00 -6.03
N LEU A 126 -23.17 0.60 -6.59
CA LEU A 126 -21.98 0.24 -5.83
C LEU A 126 -21.50 1.38 -4.92
N LEU A 127 -21.44 2.61 -5.43
CA LEU A 127 -20.99 3.77 -4.66
C LEU A 127 -21.93 4.08 -3.50
N LYS A 128 -23.24 4.02 -3.71
CA LYS A 128 -24.25 4.22 -2.64
C LYS A 128 -24.14 3.15 -1.55
N ASP A 129 -23.95 1.89 -1.95
CA ASP A 129 -23.74 0.78 -1.02
C ASP A 129 -22.48 1.02 -0.18
N VAL A 130 -21.37 1.42 -0.82
CA VAL A 130 -20.12 1.71 -0.12
C VAL A 130 -20.26 2.92 0.81
N ASN A 131 -20.94 3.99 0.39
CA ASN A 131 -21.20 5.14 1.26
C ASN A 131 -21.98 4.71 2.52
N THR A 132 -22.97 3.83 2.37
CA THR A 132 -23.71 3.25 3.51
C THR A 132 -22.79 2.42 4.42
N LEU A 133 -21.87 1.64 3.84
CA LEU A 133 -20.86 0.89 4.61
C LEU A 133 -19.90 1.82 5.37
N LEU A 134 -19.51 2.95 4.78
CA LEU A 134 -18.58 3.90 5.41
C LEU A 134 -19.21 4.69 6.57
N GLU A 135 -20.53 4.88 6.55
CA GLU A 135 -21.26 5.48 7.69
C GLU A 135 -21.17 4.64 8.96
N GLN A 136 -20.96 3.33 8.82
CA GLN A 136 -20.90 2.36 9.91
C GLN A 136 -19.58 1.56 9.88
N GLU A 137 -18.51 2.17 9.37
CA GLU A 137 -17.24 1.48 9.16
C GLU A 137 -16.71 0.91 10.48
N ILE A 138 -16.44 -0.41 10.48
CA ILE A 138 -15.95 -1.08 11.69
C ILE A 138 -14.61 -0.48 12.14
N TYR A 139 -14.38 -0.50 13.47
CA TYR A 139 -13.19 0.07 14.10
C TYR A 139 -13.09 1.60 14.04
N ARG A 140 -14.16 2.28 13.59
CA ARG A 140 -14.20 3.72 13.46
C ARG A 140 -15.15 4.34 14.49
N PRO A 141 -14.63 4.96 15.55
CA PRO A 141 -15.49 5.61 16.54
C PRO A 141 -16.31 6.75 15.93
N GLU A 142 -17.54 6.91 16.41
CA GLU A 142 -18.36 8.07 16.09
C GLU A 142 -17.77 9.35 16.71
N ASN A 143 -17.99 10.46 16.00
CA ASN A 143 -17.68 11.79 16.46
C ASN A 143 -18.81 12.38 17.32
N SER A 144 -18.63 13.61 17.80
CA SER A 144 -19.59 14.30 18.66
C SER A 144 -20.96 14.57 18.03
N GLU A 145 -21.09 14.41 16.71
CA GLU A 145 -22.36 14.52 15.97
C GLU A 145 -23.00 13.15 15.66
N GLY A 146 -22.45 12.05 16.17
CA GLY A 146 -22.93 10.69 15.86
C GLY A 146 -22.60 10.22 14.43
N LYS A 147 -21.62 10.85 13.77
CA LYS A 147 -21.14 10.49 12.42
C LYS A 147 -19.79 9.76 12.52
N PRO A 148 -19.37 8.97 11.52
CA PRO A 148 -18.06 8.31 11.54
C PRO A 148 -16.91 9.31 11.71
N GLY A 149 -16.04 9.08 12.68
CA GLY A 149 -14.95 9.99 13.06
C GLY A 149 -13.77 10.00 12.09
N GLY A 150 -12.74 10.81 12.36
CA GLY A 150 -11.55 10.89 11.51
C GLY A 150 -10.47 9.83 11.78
N LEU A 151 -10.69 8.95 12.76
CA LEU A 151 -9.74 7.95 13.27
C LEU A 151 -10.31 6.54 13.14
N ILE A 152 -9.50 5.60 12.65
CA ILE A 152 -9.76 4.16 12.68
C ILE A 152 -8.77 3.50 13.65
N GLU A 153 -9.25 2.64 14.55
CA GLU A 153 -8.46 1.95 15.57
C GLU A 153 -8.53 0.44 15.41
N LEU A 154 -7.55 -0.14 14.72
CA LEU A 154 -7.53 -1.56 14.42
C LEU A 154 -7.13 -2.41 15.63
N PRO A 155 -7.68 -3.63 15.77
CA PRO A 155 -7.19 -4.60 16.72
C PRO A 155 -5.82 -5.15 16.29
N ASP A 156 -4.96 -5.50 17.25
CA ASP A 156 -3.63 -6.07 16.98
C ASP A 156 -3.68 -7.47 16.33
N SER A 157 -4.87 -8.08 16.24
CA SER A 157 -5.06 -9.36 15.54
C SER A 157 -5.04 -9.24 14.02
N LEU A 158 -5.21 -8.03 13.46
CA LEU A 158 -5.18 -7.79 12.02
C LEU A 158 -3.81 -7.29 11.59
N ALA A 159 -3.12 -8.07 10.76
CA ALA A 159 -1.87 -7.64 10.16
C ALA A 159 -2.13 -6.60 9.05
N PRO A 160 -1.64 -5.36 9.15
CA PRO A 160 -1.83 -4.36 8.11
C PRO A 160 -0.93 -4.60 6.90
N ILE A 161 -1.50 -4.38 5.72
CA ILE A 161 -0.85 -4.28 4.41
C ILE A 161 -1.04 -2.83 3.97
N ILE A 162 -0.03 -1.99 4.14
CA ILE A 162 -0.08 -0.55 3.93
C ILE A 162 0.40 -0.21 2.52
N VAL A 163 -0.49 0.39 1.74
CA VAL A 163 -0.28 0.83 0.36
C VAL A 163 -0.28 2.35 0.33
N GLY A 164 0.77 2.94 -0.23
CA GLY A 164 0.87 4.39 -0.41
C GLY A 164 0.08 4.88 -1.62
N ASP A 165 0.47 6.06 -2.12
CA ASP A 165 -0.15 6.71 -3.27
C ASP A 165 -0.12 5.77 -4.49
N LEU A 166 -1.26 5.62 -5.19
CA LEU A 166 -1.37 4.77 -6.38
C LEU A 166 -1.46 5.59 -7.67
N HIS A 167 -1.95 6.82 -7.64
CA HIS A 167 -2.02 7.72 -8.79
C HIS A 167 -2.49 7.03 -10.09
N ALA A 168 -3.66 6.40 -10.01
CA ALA A 168 -4.33 5.68 -11.08
C ALA A 168 -3.57 4.49 -11.70
N GLN A 169 -2.50 4.01 -11.07
CA GLN A 169 -1.80 2.79 -11.48
C GLN A 169 -2.58 1.53 -11.05
N VAL A 170 -3.67 1.22 -11.77
CA VAL A 170 -4.59 0.11 -11.45
C VAL A 170 -3.86 -1.24 -11.39
N ASP A 171 -2.95 -1.48 -12.34
CA ASP A 171 -2.13 -2.70 -12.37
C ASP A 171 -1.28 -2.86 -11.11
N ASN A 172 -0.85 -1.77 -10.47
CA ASN A 172 -0.09 -1.83 -9.22
C ASN A 172 -0.97 -2.29 -8.04
N LEU A 173 -2.21 -1.79 -7.92
CA LEU A 173 -3.14 -2.28 -6.89
C LEU A 173 -3.48 -3.76 -7.11
N LEU A 174 -3.79 -4.15 -8.35
CA LEU A 174 -4.02 -5.54 -8.72
C LEU A 174 -2.80 -6.41 -8.38
N LYS A 175 -1.60 -5.92 -8.65
CA LYS A 175 -0.35 -6.62 -8.36
C LYS A 175 -0.20 -6.86 -6.88
N ILE A 176 -0.39 -5.83 -6.06
CA ILE A 176 -0.36 -5.93 -4.60
C ILE A 176 -1.35 -7.00 -4.14
N ILE A 177 -2.65 -6.82 -4.38
CA ILE A 177 -3.69 -7.65 -3.73
C ILE A 177 -3.63 -9.14 -4.10
N THR A 178 -3.13 -9.46 -5.30
CA THR A 178 -3.03 -10.84 -5.77
C THR A 178 -1.71 -11.52 -5.37
N GLU A 179 -0.75 -10.78 -4.80
CA GLU A 179 0.54 -11.31 -4.37
C GLU A 179 0.50 -11.79 -2.92
N ASN A 180 1.51 -12.59 -2.55
CA ASN A 180 1.82 -12.95 -1.18
C ASN A 180 0.67 -13.51 -0.34
N ARG A 181 -0.36 -14.08 -0.97
CA ARG A 181 -1.60 -14.56 -0.33
C ARG A 181 -2.39 -13.46 0.41
N PHE A 182 -2.20 -12.19 0.09
CA PHE A 182 -2.94 -11.12 0.74
C PHE A 182 -4.45 -11.30 0.62
N LEU A 183 -4.96 -11.65 -0.56
CA LEU A 183 -6.38 -11.93 -0.75
C LEU A 183 -6.92 -13.00 0.21
N ALA A 184 -6.22 -14.13 0.35
CA ALA A 184 -6.62 -15.19 1.28
C ALA A 184 -6.54 -14.73 2.76
N ALA A 185 -5.61 -13.83 3.10
CA ALA A 185 -5.50 -13.27 4.44
C ALA A 185 -6.64 -12.28 4.75
N LEU A 186 -7.11 -11.52 3.75
CA LEU A 186 -8.30 -10.68 3.83
C LEU A 186 -9.58 -11.52 3.98
N GLU A 187 -9.71 -12.63 3.25
CA GLU A 187 -10.84 -13.57 3.36
C GLU A 187 -10.89 -14.27 4.73
N ALA A 188 -9.73 -14.52 5.32
CA ALA A 188 -9.59 -15.20 6.61
C ALA A 188 -9.66 -14.27 7.84
N ASP A 189 -9.92 -12.97 7.66
CA ASP A 189 -9.91 -11.96 8.75
C ASP A 189 -8.59 -11.94 9.56
N THR A 190 -7.46 -12.21 8.90
CA THR A 190 -6.12 -12.22 9.53
C THR A 190 -5.24 -11.03 9.14
N ALA A 191 -5.63 -10.31 8.10
CA ALA A 191 -4.95 -9.12 7.61
C ALA A 191 -5.95 -8.08 7.13
N CYS A 192 -5.50 -6.84 7.01
CA CYS A 192 -6.26 -5.78 6.39
C CYS A 192 -5.41 -5.00 5.37
N LEU A 193 -6.01 -4.59 4.27
CA LEU A 193 -5.45 -3.68 3.28
C LEU A 193 -5.77 -2.24 3.67
N VAL A 194 -4.74 -1.40 3.76
CA VAL A 194 -4.86 0.02 4.09
C VAL A 194 -4.26 0.82 2.95
N ILE A 195 -5.08 1.57 2.22
CA ILE A 195 -4.65 2.50 1.18
C ILE A 195 -4.60 3.90 1.81
N LEU A 196 -3.45 4.57 1.75
CA LEU A 196 -3.21 5.81 2.50
C LEU A 196 -3.87 7.07 1.92
N GLY A 197 -4.44 6.99 0.73
CA GLY A 197 -4.99 8.12 -0.02
C GLY A 197 -4.39 8.20 -1.42
N ASP A 198 -4.79 9.21 -2.18
CA ASP A 198 -4.25 9.52 -3.51
C ASP A 198 -4.19 8.29 -4.44
N ALA A 199 -5.29 7.52 -4.46
CA ALA A 199 -5.40 6.42 -5.40
C ALA A 199 -5.65 6.89 -6.83
N VAL A 200 -6.24 8.07 -6.98
CA VAL A 200 -6.64 8.69 -8.25
C VAL A 200 -5.63 9.72 -8.75
N HIS A 201 -5.88 10.23 -9.96
CA HIS A 201 -5.12 11.25 -10.66
C HIS A 201 -3.72 10.77 -11.05
N SER A 202 -3.59 10.28 -12.28
CA SER A 202 -2.29 9.84 -12.81
C SER A 202 -1.27 10.96 -12.73
N GLU A 203 -0.06 10.58 -12.37
CA GLU A 203 1.11 11.46 -12.35
C GLU A 203 2.13 11.10 -13.43
N VAL A 204 1.79 10.15 -14.31
CA VAL A 204 2.60 9.77 -15.45
C VAL A 204 2.47 10.84 -16.53
N ASP A 205 3.60 11.25 -17.10
CA ASP A 205 3.64 12.24 -18.17
C ASP A 205 2.80 11.77 -19.37
N GLY A 206 1.88 12.63 -19.82
CA GLY A 206 0.93 12.33 -20.89
C GLY A 206 -0.38 11.68 -20.45
N GLU A 207 -0.50 11.26 -19.18
CA GLU A 207 -1.73 10.66 -18.62
C GLU A 207 -2.45 11.56 -17.60
N MET A 208 -1.85 12.69 -17.21
CA MET A 208 -2.37 13.56 -16.12
C MET A 208 -3.75 14.16 -16.39
N GLU A 209 -4.16 14.27 -17.65
CA GLU A 209 -5.49 14.75 -18.06
C GLU A 209 -6.51 13.61 -18.26
N ASP A 210 -6.03 12.36 -18.36
CA ASP A 210 -6.89 11.18 -18.54
C ASP A 210 -7.41 10.71 -17.18
N MET A 211 -8.73 10.82 -17.02
CA MET A 211 -9.42 10.45 -15.79
C MET A 211 -9.97 9.02 -15.81
N ASP A 212 -9.95 8.32 -16.96
CA ASP A 212 -10.57 6.99 -17.06
C ASP A 212 -9.83 5.96 -16.20
N SER A 213 -8.50 6.05 -16.11
CA SER A 213 -7.70 5.23 -15.20
C SER A 213 -8.02 5.50 -13.72
N SER A 214 -8.33 6.76 -13.38
CA SER A 214 -8.75 7.16 -12.03
C SER A 214 -10.14 6.63 -11.69
N ILE A 215 -11.06 6.69 -12.66
CA ILE A 215 -12.42 6.15 -12.49
C ILE A 215 -12.37 4.63 -12.35
N LEU A 216 -11.55 3.94 -13.17
CA LEU A 216 -11.35 2.50 -13.07
C LEU A 216 -10.71 2.09 -11.72
N MET A 217 -9.76 2.88 -11.22
CA MET A 217 -9.19 2.67 -9.88
C MET A 217 -10.28 2.72 -8.81
N MET A 218 -11.18 3.70 -8.89
CA MET A 218 -12.28 3.83 -7.93
C MET A 218 -13.29 2.70 -8.04
N ASP A 219 -13.65 2.26 -9.25
CA ASP A 219 -14.50 1.07 -9.42
C ASP A 219 -13.90 -0.16 -8.74
N LEU A 220 -12.59 -0.37 -8.89
CA LEU A 220 -11.86 -1.47 -8.27
C LEU A 220 -11.85 -1.34 -6.74
N ILE A 221 -11.50 -0.16 -6.21
CA ILE A 221 -11.47 0.08 -4.75
C ILE A 221 -12.85 -0.10 -4.13
N LEU A 222 -13.90 0.43 -4.77
CA LEU A 222 -15.27 0.32 -4.28
C LEU A 222 -15.75 -1.15 -4.30
N ARG A 223 -15.46 -1.92 -5.35
CA ARG A 223 -15.74 -3.37 -5.40
C ARG A 223 -15.04 -4.12 -4.28
N LEU A 224 -13.75 -3.83 -4.07
CA LEU A 224 -12.98 -4.45 -3.00
C LEU A 224 -13.49 -4.05 -1.62
N LYS A 225 -13.89 -2.79 -1.41
CA LYS A 225 -14.48 -2.34 -0.14
C LYS A 225 -15.83 -3.00 0.14
N GLN A 226 -16.68 -3.13 -0.88
CA GLN A 226 -17.96 -3.85 -0.76
C GLN A 226 -17.73 -5.32 -0.38
N HIS A 227 -16.70 -5.96 -0.94
CA HIS A 227 -16.39 -7.36 -0.68
C HIS A 227 -15.66 -7.60 0.65
N PHE A 228 -14.76 -6.69 1.04
CA PHE A 228 -13.95 -6.76 2.27
C PHE A 228 -14.24 -5.60 3.24
N PRO A 229 -15.49 -5.39 3.68
CA PRO A 229 -15.86 -4.19 4.45
C PRO A 229 -15.11 -4.05 5.77
N LYS A 230 -14.68 -5.19 6.36
CA LYS A 230 -13.94 -5.26 7.63
C LYS A 230 -12.42 -5.18 7.48
N ASN A 231 -11.90 -5.43 6.28
CA ASN A 231 -10.48 -5.65 6.04
C ASN A 231 -9.88 -4.74 4.96
N LEU A 232 -10.66 -3.87 4.32
CA LEU A 232 -10.14 -2.83 3.43
C LEU A 232 -10.49 -1.45 3.97
N PHE A 233 -9.47 -0.62 4.18
CA PHE A 233 -9.60 0.76 4.64
C PHE A 233 -8.96 1.71 3.63
N TYR A 234 -9.71 2.70 3.17
CA TYR A 234 -9.18 3.77 2.31
C TYR A 234 -9.18 5.07 3.10
N LEU A 235 -7.99 5.64 3.27
CA LEU A 235 -7.83 6.93 3.97
C LEU A 235 -7.93 8.08 2.97
N LYS A 236 -8.25 9.25 3.50
CA LYS A 236 -8.34 10.48 2.72
C LYS A 236 -6.95 11.01 2.39
N GLY A 237 -6.66 11.08 1.11
CA GLY A 237 -5.55 11.84 0.56
C GLY A 237 -5.92 13.28 0.20
N ASN A 238 -4.95 14.06 -0.28
CA ASN A 238 -5.21 15.40 -0.78
C ASN A 238 -5.81 15.40 -2.19
N HIS A 239 -5.64 14.31 -2.94
CA HIS A 239 -6.26 14.10 -4.25
C HIS A 239 -7.72 13.62 -4.16
N ASP A 240 -8.20 13.21 -2.99
CA ASP A 240 -9.56 12.73 -2.77
C ASP A 240 -10.56 13.88 -2.56
N SER A 241 -10.68 14.73 -3.58
CA SER A 241 -11.65 15.83 -3.68
C SER A 241 -11.79 16.32 -5.13
N PHE A 242 -12.84 17.10 -5.40
CA PHE A 242 -13.00 17.83 -6.67
C PHE A 242 -12.49 19.29 -6.63
N SER A 243 -11.65 19.63 -5.64
CA SER A 243 -11.20 21.01 -5.44
C SER A 243 -10.43 21.53 -6.66
N GLU A 244 -10.72 22.77 -7.09
CA GLU A 244 -9.95 23.46 -8.13
C GLU A 244 -8.47 23.65 -7.74
N SER A 245 -8.20 23.74 -6.44
CA SER A 245 -6.84 23.86 -5.89
C SER A 245 -6.00 22.59 -6.10
N LEU A 246 -6.65 21.46 -6.43
CA LEU A 246 -5.97 20.23 -6.79
C LEU A 246 -5.43 20.34 -8.21
N SER A 247 -4.28 20.98 -8.31
CA SER A 247 -3.59 21.20 -9.58
C SER A 247 -2.19 20.62 -9.58
N LYS A 248 -1.83 19.99 -10.69
CA LYS A 248 -0.47 19.49 -10.94
C LYS A 248 -0.04 19.93 -12.32
N ASN A 249 1.14 20.56 -12.43
CA ASN A 249 1.66 21.09 -13.70
C ASN A 249 0.62 21.94 -14.46
N THR A 250 -0.12 22.80 -13.76
CA THR A 250 -1.23 23.64 -14.28
C THR A 250 -2.52 22.90 -14.68
N ILE A 251 -2.55 21.58 -14.59
CA ILE A 251 -3.72 20.74 -14.84
C ILE A 251 -4.53 20.65 -13.56
N SER A 252 -5.78 21.15 -13.57
CA SER A 252 -6.71 21.04 -12.44
C SER A 252 -7.40 19.67 -12.46
N GLN A 253 -6.72 18.66 -11.93
CA GLN A 253 -7.17 17.27 -11.99
C GLN A 253 -8.51 17.05 -11.26
N GLY A 254 -8.76 17.78 -10.16
CA GLY A 254 -10.05 17.71 -9.45
C GLY A 254 -11.24 18.15 -10.33
N VAL A 255 -11.06 19.21 -11.12
CA VAL A 255 -12.09 19.70 -12.06
C VAL A 255 -12.27 18.73 -13.22
N LEU A 256 -11.17 18.21 -13.78
CA LEU A 256 -11.22 17.22 -14.87
C LEU A 256 -11.94 15.95 -14.43
N MET A 257 -11.65 15.44 -13.23
CA MET A 257 -12.32 14.27 -12.66
C MET A 257 -13.82 14.51 -12.48
N ARG A 258 -14.22 15.66 -11.88
CA ARG A 258 -15.64 16.00 -11.71
C ARG A 258 -16.36 16.01 -13.05
N ARG A 259 -15.79 16.71 -14.04
CA ARG A 259 -16.37 16.82 -15.38
C ARG A 259 -16.49 15.46 -16.06
N ARG A 260 -15.43 14.65 -16.02
CA ARG A 260 -15.46 13.32 -16.65
C ARG A 260 -16.49 12.40 -16.00
N LEU A 261 -16.61 12.42 -14.67
CA LEU A 261 -17.65 11.68 -13.95
C LEU A 261 -19.05 12.15 -14.32
N GLN A 262 -19.27 13.46 -14.45
CA GLN A 262 -20.56 14.00 -14.86
C GLN A 262 -20.93 13.54 -16.28
N GLU A 263 -19.97 13.61 -17.22
CA GLU A 263 -20.16 13.16 -18.60
C GLU A 263 -20.41 11.64 -18.70
N LEU A 264 -19.72 10.84 -17.88
CA LEU A 264 -19.78 9.37 -17.95
C LEU A 264 -20.92 8.76 -17.11
N ARG A 265 -21.24 9.37 -15.96
CA ARG A 265 -22.08 8.77 -14.90
C ARG A 265 -23.20 9.68 -14.38
N GLY A 266 -23.26 10.94 -14.82
CA GLY A 266 -24.28 11.90 -14.41
C GLY A 266 -24.01 12.57 -13.05
N GLU A 267 -24.79 13.61 -12.74
CA GLU A 267 -24.59 14.45 -11.55
C GLU A 267 -24.78 13.68 -10.24
N GLU A 268 -25.75 12.77 -10.18
CA GLU A 268 -26.02 11.98 -8.97
C GLU A 268 -24.80 11.15 -8.54
N TYR A 269 -24.05 10.60 -9.50
CA TYR A 269 -22.80 9.91 -9.21
C TYR A 269 -21.74 10.87 -8.65
N VAL A 270 -21.64 12.09 -9.19
CA VAL A 270 -20.70 13.11 -8.72
C VAL A 270 -21.00 13.50 -7.27
N GLU A 271 -22.28 13.70 -6.92
CA GLU A 271 -22.72 14.01 -5.56
C GLU A 271 -22.39 12.86 -4.58
N GLU A 272 -22.67 11.62 -4.95
CA GLU A 272 -22.32 10.46 -4.12
C GLU A 272 -20.80 10.26 -4.03
N MET A 273 -20.03 10.65 -5.04
CA MET A 273 -18.57 10.56 -5.00
C MET A 273 -17.97 11.64 -4.10
N GLU A 274 -18.55 12.84 -4.10
CA GLU A 274 -18.20 13.90 -3.16
C GLU A 274 -18.54 13.49 -1.72
N ARG A 275 -19.70 12.84 -1.51
CA ARG A 275 -20.06 12.21 -0.23
C ARG A 275 -19.05 11.15 0.19
N PHE A 276 -18.65 10.26 -0.72
CA PHE A 276 -17.62 9.25 -0.47
C PHE A 276 -16.33 9.87 0.03
N TYR A 277 -15.82 10.89 -0.68
CA TYR A 277 -14.61 11.60 -0.27
C TYR A 277 -14.75 12.27 1.10
N ASN A 278 -15.93 12.78 1.44
CA ASN A 278 -16.20 13.38 2.75
C ASN A 278 -16.34 12.35 3.87
N LEU A 279 -16.67 11.09 3.54
CA LEU A 279 -16.76 9.98 4.47
C LEU A 279 -15.40 9.36 4.80
N LEU A 280 -14.32 9.59 4.05
CA LEU A 280 -13.02 8.94 4.30
C LEU A 280 -12.39 9.34 5.65
N ALA A 281 -11.79 8.37 6.35
CA ALA A 281 -11.01 8.61 7.56
C ALA A 281 -9.63 9.20 7.23
N TYR A 282 -8.99 9.87 8.18
CA TYR A 282 -7.69 10.54 7.95
C TYR A 282 -6.52 9.77 8.55
N VAL A 283 -6.76 9.05 9.65
CA VAL A 283 -5.74 8.35 10.42
C VAL A 283 -6.23 6.95 10.72
N ILE A 284 -5.33 5.98 10.63
CA ILE A 284 -5.54 4.62 11.12
C ILE A 284 -4.38 4.24 12.04
N CYS A 285 -4.67 3.54 13.12
CA CYS A 285 -3.64 3.07 14.04
C CYS A 285 -4.03 1.77 14.73
N SER A 286 -3.03 1.11 15.30
CA SER A 286 -3.14 0.04 16.29
C SER A 286 -2.09 0.28 17.39
N ALA A 287 -1.87 -0.68 18.29
CA ALA A 287 -0.72 -0.59 19.20
C ALA A 287 0.63 -0.70 18.45
N SER A 288 0.64 -1.37 17.28
CA SER A 288 1.83 -1.67 16.49
C SER A 288 2.18 -0.61 15.44
N PHE A 289 1.24 0.25 15.01
CA PHE A 289 1.55 1.29 14.02
C PHE A 289 0.59 2.48 14.01
N ILE A 290 0.98 3.51 13.26
CA ILE A 290 0.15 4.66 12.87
C ILE A 290 0.33 4.88 11.37
N ALA A 291 -0.72 5.24 10.67
CA ALA A 291 -0.62 5.71 9.30
C ALA A 291 -1.64 6.82 8.98
N CYS A 292 -1.25 7.70 8.07
CA CYS A 292 -2.09 8.74 7.47
C CYS A 292 -1.50 9.11 6.10
N HIS A 293 -2.20 9.90 5.31
CA HIS A 293 -1.74 10.24 3.97
C HIS A 293 -0.39 10.95 3.92
N ALA A 294 -0.20 12.08 4.62
CA ALA A 294 0.98 12.92 4.42
C ALA A 294 1.91 13.05 5.63
N GLY A 295 1.39 13.49 6.78
CA GLY A 295 2.24 13.84 7.92
C GLY A 295 1.47 14.04 9.21
N PRO A 296 2.14 14.04 10.37
CA PRO A 296 1.48 14.27 11.63
C PRO A 296 1.04 15.73 11.72
N SER A 297 0.06 16.01 12.56
CA SER A 297 -0.26 17.40 12.88
C SER A 297 0.92 18.11 13.53
N ARG A 298 1.19 19.34 13.09
CA ARG A 298 2.15 20.24 13.74
C ARG A 298 1.60 20.84 15.04
N ARG A 299 0.35 20.53 15.37
CA ARG A 299 -0.33 20.92 16.60
C ARG A 299 -0.41 19.74 17.56
N LYS A 300 -0.73 20.02 18.82
CA LYS A 300 -1.02 18.97 19.80
C LYS A 300 -2.37 18.33 19.48
N VAL A 301 -2.39 17.02 19.39
CA VAL A 301 -3.59 16.21 19.15
C VAL A 301 -3.84 15.30 20.35
N ASN A 302 -4.96 14.61 20.35
CA ASN A 302 -5.24 13.45 21.17
C ASN A 302 -6.26 12.61 20.41
N ARG A 303 -6.60 11.42 20.94
CA ARG A 303 -7.61 10.54 20.34
C ARG A 303 -8.92 11.27 20.03
N ASP A 304 -9.46 12.03 20.99
CA ASP A 304 -10.72 12.77 20.86
C ASP A 304 -10.71 13.78 19.69
N LYS A 305 -9.62 14.56 19.53
CA LYS A 305 -9.49 15.49 18.40
C LYS A 305 -9.40 14.78 17.05
N LEU A 306 -8.79 13.59 16.99
CA LEU A 306 -8.73 12.83 15.74
C LEU A 306 -10.08 12.21 15.37
N ILE A 307 -10.87 11.80 16.36
CA ILE A 307 -12.26 11.39 16.15
C ILE A 307 -13.07 12.59 15.64
N ASN A 308 -12.91 13.75 16.27
CA ASN A 308 -13.66 14.99 15.95
C ASN A 308 -12.96 15.92 14.93
N LEU A 309 -12.29 15.35 13.92
CA LEU A 309 -11.49 16.14 12.95
C LEU A 309 -12.28 17.20 12.16
N HIS A 310 -13.59 17.02 12.01
CA HIS A 310 -14.47 18.00 11.35
C HIS A 310 -14.39 19.40 12.02
N ASN A 311 -14.14 19.46 13.33
CA ASN A 311 -13.96 20.71 14.09
C ASN A 311 -12.53 21.28 14.02
N HIS A 312 -11.64 20.63 13.26
CA HIS A 312 -10.20 20.84 13.34
C HIS A 312 -9.52 20.93 11.96
N ALA A 313 -10.03 21.78 11.07
CA ALA A 313 -9.55 21.94 9.70
C ALA A 313 -8.01 22.05 9.54
N LYS A 314 -7.31 22.72 10.46
CA LYS A 314 -5.84 22.82 10.41
C LYS A 314 -5.13 21.49 10.68
N ILE A 315 -5.70 20.65 11.56
CA ILE A 315 -5.20 19.30 11.84
C ILE A 315 -5.47 18.43 10.63
N SER A 316 -6.70 18.42 10.11
CA SER A 316 -7.08 17.68 8.91
C SER A 316 -6.21 18.03 7.70
N ASN A 317 -5.92 19.31 7.51
CA ASN A 317 -5.03 19.77 6.45
C ASN A 317 -3.58 19.29 6.63
N ASP A 318 -3.03 19.31 7.84
CA ASP A 318 -1.67 18.80 8.07
C ASP A 318 -1.61 17.28 7.74
N LEU A 319 -2.66 16.52 8.09
CA LEU A 319 -2.72 15.06 7.87
C LEU A 319 -2.65 14.65 6.40
N ILE A 320 -3.15 15.49 5.48
CA ILE A 320 -3.20 15.19 4.03
C ILE A 320 -2.24 16.02 3.17
N ASN A 321 -1.72 17.15 3.67
CA ASN A 321 -0.85 18.04 2.87
C ASN A 321 0.54 18.25 3.46
N SER A 322 0.78 17.91 4.74
CA SER A 322 2.06 18.27 5.38
C SER A 322 3.19 17.37 4.89
N ARG A 323 4.28 18.01 4.45
CA ARG A 323 5.52 17.31 4.05
C ARG A 323 6.54 17.39 5.18
N LEU A 324 7.51 16.49 5.17
CA LEU A 324 8.63 16.55 6.11
C LEU A 324 9.45 17.82 5.86
N LYS A 325 9.82 18.51 6.94
CA LYS A 325 10.73 19.66 6.87
C LYS A 325 12.11 19.21 6.42
N ARG A 326 12.59 19.78 5.31
CA ARG A 326 13.92 19.54 4.72
C ARG A 326 14.66 20.86 4.51
N PRO A 327 15.99 20.86 4.30
CA PRO A 327 16.73 22.10 4.05
C PRO A 327 16.13 22.97 2.93
N HIS A 328 15.57 22.34 1.88
CA HIS A 328 14.91 23.02 0.76
C HIS A 328 13.39 23.14 0.89
N TYR A 329 12.80 22.71 2.02
CA TYR A 329 11.36 22.82 2.30
C TYR A 329 11.14 23.07 3.80
N LEU A 330 11.04 24.35 4.19
CA LEU A 330 11.05 24.75 5.60
C LEU A 330 9.68 24.71 6.30
N ALA A 331 8.59 24.61 5.53
CA ALA A 331 7.21 24.70 6.05
C ALA A 331 6.66 23.39 6.66
N GLY A 332 7.42 22.30 6.56
CA GLY A 332 6.99 20.96 6.90
C GLY A 332 6.94 20.61 8.40
N TYR A 333 6.50 19.39 8.69
CA TYR A 333 6.56 18.80 10.03
C TYR A 333 7.99 18.35 10.38
N THR A 334 8.27 18.21 11.67
CA THR A 334 9.60 17.91 12.21
C THR A 334 9.63 16.57 12.94
N LYS A 335 10.84 16.13 13.31
CA LYS A 335 11.06 15.01 14.24
C LYS A 335 10.35 15.19 15.58
N GLY A 336 10.19 16.44 16.05
CA GLY A 336 9.44 16.75 17.27
C GLY A 336 7.94 16.45 17.10
N ASP A 337 7.40 16.75 15.92
CA ASP A 337 5.98 16.53 15.61
C ASP A 337 5.64 15.04 15.53
N VAL A 338 6.48 14.23 14.87
CA VAL A 338 6.31 12.77 14.83
C VAL A 338 6.34 12.15 16.24
N LYS A 339 7.33 12.55 17.06
CA LYS A 339 7.44 12.05 18.44
C LYS A 339 6.23 12.46 19.29
N ARG A 340 5.76 13.70 19.14
CA ARG A 340 4.58 14.20 19.84
C ARG A 340 3.34 13.45 19.40
N PHE A 341 3.16 13.21 18.11
CA PHE A 341 2.00 12.49 17.57
C PHE A 341 1.88 11.08 18.16
N ARG A 342 2.97 10.32 18.20
CA ARG A 342 3.02 9.01 18.88
C ARG A 342 2.64 9.11 20.35
N LYS A 343 3.24 10.06 21.07
CA LYS A 343 2.97 10.28 22.50
C LYS A 343 1.52 10.68 22.77
N ASP A 344 0.96 11.56 21.95
CA ASP A 344 -0.40 12.08 22.07
C ASP A 344 -1.46 10.99 21.84
N LEU A 345 -1.09 9.91 21.13
CA LEU A 345 -1.89 8.69 20.95
C LEU A 345 -1.58 7.59 21.98
N GLY A 346 -0.70 7.84 22.95
CA GLY A 346 -0.31 6.85 23.95
C GLY A 346 0.57 5.71 23.41
N LEU A 347 1.18 5.89 22.23
CA LEU A 347 1.96 4.85 21.55
C LEU A 347 3.44 4.91 21.91
N ALA A 348 4.12 3.77 21.74
CA ALA A 348 5.55 3.66 22.03
C ALA A 348 6.38 4.62 21.17
N LYS A 349 7.52 5.07 21.72
CA LYS A 349 8.40 6.09 21.11
C LYS A 349 8.81 5.77 19.66
N HIS A 350 8.90 4.48 19.34
CA HIS A 350 9.37 3.97 18.06
C HIS A 350 8.29 3.23 17.27
N THR A 351 7.01 3.34 17.67
CA THR A 351 5.89 2.79 16.90
C THR A 351 5.99 3.26 15.45
N PRO A 352 6.03 2.34 14.46
CA PRO A 352 5.99 2.66 13.05
C PRO A 352 4.94 3.73 12.72
N PHE A 353 5.37 4.77 12.00
CA PHE A 353 4.52 5.82 11.47
C PHE A 353 4.77 5.95 9.97
N ILE A 354 3.81 5.47 9.19
CA ILE A 354 3.91 5.32 7.74
C ILE A 354 3.03 6.38 7.08
N VAL A 355 3.58 7.08 6.08
CA VAL A 355 2.87 8.09 5.30
C VAL A 355 3.17 7.93 3.81
N GLY A 356 2.35 8.50 2.94
CA GLY A 356 2.59 8.68 1.50
C GLY A 356 2.95 10.13 1.16
N HIS A 357 2.33 10.67 0.11
CA HIS A 357 2.33 12.07 -0.37
C HIS A 357 3.68 12.69 -0.81
N THR A 358 4.79 12.36 -0.15
CA THR A 358 6.08 13.05 -0.34
C THR A 358 7.18 12.08 -0.76
N PRO A 359 7.27 11.71 -2.05
CA PRO A 359 8.43 11.00 -2.54
C PRO A 359 9.71 11.80 -2.21
N ILE A 360 10.70 11.14 -1.61
CA ILE A 360 11.95 11.79 -1.16
C ILE A 360 12.91 12.00 -2.33
N ASP A 361 12.84 11.11 -3.32
CA ASP A 361 13.49 11.19 -4.61
C ASP A 361 12.57 10.59 -5.71
N PRO A 362 12.81 10.87 -7.00
CA PRO A 362 11.90 10.45 -8.08
C PRO A 362 11.93 8.95 -8.42
N SER A 363 12.94 8.21 -7.99
CA SER A 363 13.15 6.81 -8.40
C SER A 363 12.76 5.79 -7.31
N GLY A 364 12.68 6.25 -6.07
CA GLY A 364 12.35 5.42 -4.93
C GLY A 364 10.85 5.19 -4.80
N SER A 365 10.51 4.16 -4.03
CA SER A 365 9.12 3.87 -3.63
C SER A 365 8.98 3.72 -2.12
N VAL A 366 10.09 3.46 -1.41
CA VAL A 366 10.12 3.25 0.03
C VAL A 366 11.28 4.05 0.61
N TRP A 367 10.98 4.90 1.58
CA TRP A 367 12.00 5.62 2.36
C TRP A 367 11.79 5.32 3.83
N ARG A 368 12.82 4.77 4.47
CA ARG A 368 12.73 4.33 5.87
C ARG A 368 13.52 5.21 6.81
N ASN A 369 13.02 5.33 8.03
CA ASN A 369 13.61 6.14 9.10
C ASN A 369 13.92 7.56 8.61
N VAL A 370 13.01 8.15 7.83
CA VAL A 370 13.25 9.39 7.09
C VAL A 370 13.61 10.52 8.07
N ALA A 371 14.63 11.32 7.70
CA ALA A 371 15.21 12.38 8.54
C ALA A 371 15.70 11.90 9.93
N ASP A 372 16.28 10.69 9.98
CA ASP A 372 16.80 10.06 11.20
C ASP A 372 15.74 9.89 12.29
N ILE A 373 14.49 9.66 11.87
CA ILE A 373 13.35 9.42 12.75
C ILE A 373 13.07 7.91 12.75
N LYS A 374 13.59 7.18 13.75
CA LYS A 374 13.36 5.73 13.87
C LYS A 374 11.86 5.39 13.84
N GLY A 375 11.50 4.47 12.95
CA GLY A 375 10.13 4.01 12.71
C GLY A 375 9.27 4.97 11.88
N HIS A 376 9.82 6.05 11.31
CA HIS A 376 9.05 6.91 10.41
C HIS A 376 9.38 6.58 8.95
N HIS A 377 8.37 6.20 8.18
CA HIS A 377 8.52 5.69 6.83
C HIS A 377 7.64 6.47 5.87
N ILE A 378 8.12 6.61 4.63
CA ILE A 378 7.33 7.14 3.51
C ILE A 378 7.23 6.04 2.45
N ILE A 379 6.06 5.88 1.86
CA ILE A 379 5.77 4.87 0.85
C ILE A 379 5.00 5.47 -0.33
N CYS A 380 5.39 5.08 -1.54
CA CYS A 380 4.68 5.37 -2.77
C CYS A 380 4.48 4.07 -3.54
N SER A 381 3.26 3.79 -3.96
CA SER A 381 2.87 2.54 -4.61
C SER A 381 2.58 2.73 -6.12
N SER A 382 2.79 3.93 -6.65
CA SER A 382 2.50 4.32 -8.04
C SER A 382 3.69 4.20 -9.00
N ASN A 383 4.83 3.64 -8.58
CA ASN A 383 6.00 3.57 -9.45
C ASN A 383 5.71 2.69 -10.70
N PRO A 384 5.97 3.18 -11.92
CA PRO A 384 5.74 2.41 -13.16
C PRO A 384 6.57 1.12 -13.28
N ASP A 385 7.72 1.05 -12.61
CA ASP A 385 8.56 -0.17 -12.56
C ASP A 385 7.98 -1.23 -11.59
N GLY A 386 6.95 -0.87 -10.81
CA GLY A 386 6.16 -1.76 -9.98
C GLY A 386 5.90 -1.24 -8.56
N PRO A 387 4.91 -1.79 -7.86
CA PRO A 387 4.47 -1.27 -6.58
C PRO A 387 5.40 -1.65 -5.43
N SER A 388 5.40 -0.81 -4.40
CA SER A 388 5.89 -1.17 -3.07
C SER A 388 4.80 -0.98 -2.02
N LEU A 389 4.90 -1.71 -0.91
CA LEU A 389 3.99 -1.66 0.23
C LEU A 389 4.76 -1.93 1.53
N PHE A 390 4.13 -1.68 2.67
CA PHE A 390 4.57 -2.24 3.96
C PHE A 390 3.62 -3.33 4.41
N MET A 391 4.16 -4.40 5.02
CA MET A 391 3.34 -5.35 5.77
C MET A 391 3.90 -5.58 7.16
N GLU A 392 3.02 -5.89 8.11
CA GLU A 392 3.45 -6.28 9.45
C GLU A 392 3.80 -7.76 9.52
N VAL A 393 4.97 -8.03 10.11
CA VAL A 393 5.45 -9.38 10.39
C VAL A 393 6.16 -9.36 11.74
N ASN A 394 5.75 -10.21 12.68
CA ASN A 394 6.34 -10.28 14.04
C ASN A 394 6.46 -8.90 14.70
N SER A 395 5.40 -8.09 14.61
CA SER A 395 5.35 -6.73 15.16
C SER A 395 6.35 -5.73 14.55
N LYS A 396 6.84 -6.01 13.33
CA LYS A 396 7.73 -5.12 12.57
C LYS A 396 7.16 -4.86 11.18
N MET A 397 7.27 -3.60 10.75
CA MET A 397 6.88 -3.17 9.41
C MET A 397 8.01 -3.42 8.42
N ILE A 398 7.76 -4.27 7.43
CA ILE A 398 8.74 -4.67 6.41
C ILE A 398 8.25 -4.18 5.04
N PRO A 399 9.10 -3.47 4.27
CA PRO A 399 8.73 -3.08 2.92
C PRO A 399 8.84 -4.27 1.96
N ILE A 400 7.90 -4.34 1.02
CA ILE A 400 7.90 -5.33 -0.07
C ILE A 400 7.73 -4.61 -1.39
N SER A 401 8.52 -5.02 -2.39
CA SER A 401 8.46 -4.47 -3.75
C SER A 401 8.28 -5.57 -4.80
N TYR A 402 7.36 -5.32 -5.72
CA TYR A 402 7.06 -6.18 -6.86
C TYR A 402 7.45 -5.51 -8.17
N PRO A 403 7.83 -6.28 -9.20
CA PRO A 403 7.93 -5.74 -10.55
C PRO A 403 6.53 -5.41 -11.08
N SER A 404 6.46 -4.43 -11.99
CA SER A 404 5.24 -4.13 -12.72
C SER A 404 4.78 -5.31 -13.57
N GLU A 405 3.47 -5.42 -13.72
CA GLU A 405 2.82 -6.51 -14.43
C GLU A 405 1.48 -6.01 -14.98
N SER A 406 1.21 -6.21 -16.27
CA SER A 406 -0.04 -5.74 -16.90
C SER A 406 -1.18 -6.72 -16.64
N LEU A 407 -1.75 -6.64 -15.44
CA LEU A 407 -2.74 -7.58 -14.91
C LEU A 407 -4.14 -7.35 -15.43
N ILE A 408 -4.54 -6.13 -15.78
CA ILE A 408 -5.83 -5.86 -16.45
C ILE A 408 -5.96 -6.75 -17.70
N LYS A 409 -4.92 -6.75 -18.55
CA LYS A 409 -4.89 -7.55 -19.78
C LYS A 409 -4.88 -9.05 -19.51
N LEU A 410 -4.22 -9.47 -18.44
CA LEU A 410 -4.15 -10.88 -18.07
C LEU A 410 -5.50 -11.39 -17.55
N ILE A 411 -6.12 -10.65 -16.63
CA ILE A 411 -7.42 -10.97 -16.04
C ILE A 411 -8.50 -11.00 -17.13
N GLY A 412 -8.46 -10.09 -18.10
CA GLY A 412 -9.40 -10.06 -19.22
C GLY A 412 -9.31 -11.27 -20.17
N ARG A 413 -8.25 -12.09 -20.08
CA ARG A 413 -8.06 -13.31 -20.89
C ARG A 413 -8.37 -14.60 -20.13
N ILE A 414 -8.76 -14.50 -18.86
CA ILE A 414 -9.19 -15.66 -18.09
C ILE A 414 -10.60 -16.01 -18.56
N ASP A 415 -10.76 -17.19 -19.16
CA ASP A 415 -12.03 -17.68 -19.68
C ASP A 415 -13.06 -17.91 -18.57
N ASP A 416 -14.34 -17.71 -18.88
CA ASP A 416 -15.44 -17.98 -17.95
C ASP A 416 -15.67 -19.48 -17.72
N GLU A 417 -15.14 -20.36 -18.59
CA GLU A 417 -15.40 -21.80 -18.62
C GLU A 417 -14.63 -22.62 -17.57
N ASP A 418 -13.62 -22.05 -16.90
CA ASP A 418 -12.87 -22.71 -15.81
C ASP A 418 -13.70 -22.82 -14.49
N GLN A 419 -15.01 -22.57 -14.52
CA GLN A 419 -15.95 -22.59 -13.38
C GLN A 419 -16.43 -24.00 -12.95
N THR A 420 -15.82 -25.08 -13.45
CA THR A 420 -16.20 -26.47 -13.08
C THR A 420 -15.24 -27.12 -12.11
#